data_AF-A0A8T0EUM5-F1
#
_entry.id   AF-A0A8T0EUM5-F1
#
_cell.length_a   1.000
_cell.length_b   1.000
_cell.length_c   1.000
_cell.angle_alpha   90.00
_cell.angle_beta   90.00
_cell.angle_gamma   90.00
#
_symmetry.space_group_name_H-M   'P 1'
#
loop_
_entity.id
_entity.type
_entity.pdbx_description
1 polymer ?
#
loop_
_entity_poly.entity_id
_entity_poly.type
_entity_poly.pdbx_seq_one_letter_code
_entity_poly.pdbx_strand_id
1 'polypeptide(L)'
;MAKSAVKEMKKEFTFIWRVENYSYCWHKLGEFLISPVFVADLIHTTSWALCLYPRGDEDDLFIGCYLQREVNDEGPQSIMMSYEITCLAADGSALSSFESSKSERPFEGGTGYGNPHFLSRSEVLGEKRKSYLPKDTLTLSCKMWVFDENRCDSTQCFARTRIQVETISFVHTIEYFSEMKADIKQTVNVNSSSEARSLISVDILATNGSCCEEKIVLELVPGDREQVEVFTCRLQLLNAARQKLKCGQSDTRFDLERKENLYVPLIFTKKQLLEKKNEFLPNDSLTLICECSFSIGVEFEKIEKTVYGPLWISTPVAQTFGSEIIDYPTICDDYRCLLNDPVLSDITLKTKTKTFPAHKAVLIARSSVFRDLLTKDTNDKDNKDCIEVEDLEDEALHRLLIFIYSDVLEDLHWGIACKLYYAAHKYQIHHLKAKCLSFLLSCLDTSNASDLLLLAHIQQDSDLKISVLDFILEHEEEVFGSSAWEKLMETNPNLAMKTMHLRYKKKK
;
A
#
# COMPACT_ATOMS: atom_id res chain seq x y z
N MET A 1 2.29 -46.36 -26.20
CA MET A 1 1.70 -46.05 -24.87
C MET A 1 2.30 -44.73 -24.39
N ALA A 2 1.60 -43.62 -24.63
CA ALA A 2 1.98 -42.34 -24.05
C ALA A 2 1.46 -42.31 -22.61
N LYS A 3 2.36 -42.17 -21.63
CA LYS A 3 1.96 -41.84 -20.25
C LYS A 3 1.35 -40.43 -20.30
N SER A 4 0.02 -40.35 -20.26
CA SER A 4 -0.69 -39.12 -19.93
C SER A 4 -0.16 -38.65 -18.58
N ALA A 5 0.52 -37.51 -18.56
CA ALA A 5 0.87 -36.83 -17.31
C ALA A 5 -0.46 -36.40 -16.67
N VAL A 6 -0.83 -37.08 -15.58
CA VAL A 6 -1.93 -36.65 -14.73
C VAL A 6 -1.56 -35.23 -14.28
N LYS A 7 -2.35 -34.24 -14.68
CA LYS A 7 -2.17 -32.86 -14.26
C LYS A 7 -2.52 -32.82 -12.77
N GLU A 8 -1.52 -32.88 -11.91
CA GLU A 8 -1.69 -32.76 -10.47
C GLU A 8 -2.41 -31.44 -10.17
N MET A 9 -3.62 -31.55 -9.63
CA MET A 9 -4.41 -30.40 -9.21
C MET A 9 -3.89 -29.93 -7.86
N LYS A 10 -3.78 -28.61 -7.68
CA LYS A 10 -3.24 -28.00 -6.47
C LYS A 10 -4.07 -26.80 -6.04
N LYS A 11 -4.23 -26.65 -4.73
CA LYS A 11 -4.66 -25.40 -4.09
C LYS A 11 -3.44 -24.55 -3.85
N GLU A 12 -3.47 -23.32 -4.35
CA GLU A 12 -2.33 -22.43 -4.34
C GLU A 12 -2.69 -21.09 -3.69
N PHE A 13 -1.79 -20.61 -2.83
CA PHE A 13 -1.86 -19.27 -2.27
C PHE A 13 -0.57 -18.54 -2.63
N THR A 14 -0.66 -17.32 -3.15
CA THR A 14 0.51 -16.49 -3.44
C THR A 14 0.43 -15.19 -2.67
N PHE A 15 1.41 -14.94 -1.80
CA PHE A 15 1.60 -13.68 -1.10
C PHE A 15 2.70 -12.87 -1.78
N ILE A 16 2.42 -11.63 -2.16
CA ILE A 16 3.38 -10.72 -2.78
C ILE A 16 3.58 -9.54 -1.84
N TRP A 17 4.82 -9.33 -1.41
CA TRP A 17 5.19 -8.31 -0.44
C TRP A 17 6.19 -7.32 -1.04
N ARG A 18 5.88 -6.03 -0.95
CA ARG A 18 6.75 -4.94 -1.36
C ARG A 18 7.31 -4.22 -0.14
N VAL A 19 8.64 -4.16 -0.05
CA VAL A 19 9.35 -3.39 0.97
C VAL A 19 9.94 -2.15 0.30
N GLU A 20 9.29 -1.00 0.49
CA GLU A 20 9.72 0.30 -0.05
C GLU A 20 10.81 0.93 0.81
N ASN A 21 11.71 1.66 0.15
CA ASN A 21 12.92 2.24 0.77
C ASN A 21 13.80 1.15 1.41
N TYR A 22 13.89 -0.02 0.79
CA TYR A 22 14.58 -1.19 1.33
C TYR A 22 16.04 -0.92 1.69
N SER A 23 16.74 -0.06 0.95
CA SER A 23 18.13 0.26 1.27
C SER A 23 18.29 0.98 2.62
N TYR A 24 17.19 1.48 3.20
CA TYR A 24 17.13 2.09 4.51
C TYR A 24 16.71 1.12 5.64
N CYS A 25 16.68 -0.19 5.39
CA CYS A 25 16.51 -1.18 6.47
C CYS A 25 17.59 -1.00 7.54
N TRP A 26 17.18 -0.71 8.78
CA TRP A 26 18.10 -0.44 9.90
C TRP A 26 18.61 -1.72 10.57
N HIS A 27 17.78 -2.76 10.62
CA HIS A 27 18.01 -4.08 11.20
C HIS A 27 19.48 -4.54 11.16
N LYS A 28 20.01 -4.94 12.32
CA LYS A 28 21.34 -5.56 12.47
C LYS A 28 21.35 -7.04 12.01
N LEU A 29 22.54 -7.65 12.01
CA LEU A 29 22.68 -9.09 11.84
C LEU A 29 21.82 -9.83 12.88
N GLY A 30 20.97 -10.76 12.42
CA GLY A 30 20.03 -11.50 13.26
C GLY A 30 18.70 -10.77 13.53
N GLU A 31 18.54 -9.52 13.14
CA GLU A 31 17.27 -8.79 13.21
C GLU A 31 16.53 -8.86 11.86
N PHE A 32 15.20 -8.81 11.90
CA PHE A 32 14.37 -9.01 10.71
C PHE A 32 13.14 -8.11 10.69
N LEU A 33 12.72 -7.80 9.46
CA LEU A 33 11.45 -7.18 9.15
C LEU A 33 10.40 -8.28 8.95
N ILE A 34 9.24 -8.13 9.58
CA ILE A 34 8.10 -9.03 9.41
C ILE A 34 7.14 -8.41 8.41
N SER A 35 6.49 -9.21 7.56
CA SER A 35 5.42 -8.74 6.67
C SER A 35 4.08 -8.63 7.41
N PRO A 36 3.06 -7.96 6.83
CA PRO A 36 1.68 -8.15 7.28
C PRO A 36 1.30 -9.63 7.36
N VAL A 37 0.62 -10.01 8.43
CA VAL A 37 0.08 -11.37 8.58
C VAL A 37 -1.00 -11.59 7.53
N PHE A 38 -0.92 -12.71 6.81
CA PHE A 38 -1.90 -13.11 5.80
C PHE A 38 -2.50 -14.48 6.11
N VAL A 39 -3.78 -14.63 5.80
CA VAL A 39 -4.52 -15.88 6.01
C VAL A 39 -4.60 -16.66 4.69
N ALA A 40 -4.03 -17.86 4.69
CA ALA A 40 -4.12 -18.79 3.57
C ALA A 40 -5.43 -19.59 3.68
N ASP A 41 -6.52 -18.97 3.27
CA ASP A 41 -7.89 -19.50 3.33
C ASP A 41 -8.05 -20.86 2.61
N LEU A 42 -7.45 -21.00 1.43
CA LEU A 42 -7.42 -22.25 0.67
C LEU A 42 -6.55 -23.34 1.30
N ILE A 43 -5.66 -22.97 2.23
CA ILE A 43 -4.71 -23.86 2.91
C ILE A 43 -5.09 -23.95 4.40
N HIS A 44 -6.28 -24.50 4.66
CA HIS A 44 -6.80 -24.74 6.01
C HIS A 44 -6.87 -23.49 6.90
N THR A 45 -7.14 -22.31 6.32
CA THR A 45 -7.32 -21.04 7.06
C THR A 45 -6.18 -20.72 8.04
N THR A 46 -4.95 -21.11 7.66
CA THR A 46 -3.74 -20.90 8.46
C THR A 46 -3.21 -19.47 8.28
N SER A 47 -2.59 -18.90 9.32
CA SER A 47 -2.05 -17.53 9.30
C SER A 47 -0.52 -17.53 9.22
N TRP A 48 0.03 -16.62 8.42
CA TRP A 48 1.44 -16.63 8.04
C TRP A 48 2.02 -15.23 7.93
N ALA A 49 3.34 -15.14 8.04
CA ALA A 49 4.12 -13.95 7.73
C ALA A 49 5.45 -14.32 7.08
N LEU A 50 6.04 -13.38 6.33
CA LEU A 50 7.43 -13.47 5.88
C LEU A 50 8.34 -12.72 6.86
N CYS A 51 9.43 -13.36 7.26
CA CYS A 51 10.51 -12.76 8.03
C CYS A 51 11.71 -12.54 7.11
N LEU A 52 12.01 -11.27 6.82
CA LEU A 52 13.10 -10.84 5.96
C LEU A 52 14.24 -10.30 6.82
N TYR A 53 15.41 -10.92 6.75
CA TYR A 53 16.62 -10.53 7.46
C TYR A 53 17.49 -9.69 6.53
N PRO A 54 17.41 -8.34 6.57
CA PRO A 54 18.05 -7.52 5.56
C PRO A 54 19.57 -7.65 5.61
N ARG A 55 20.14 -7.81 6.81
CA ARG A 55 21.58 -8.03 7.09
C ARG A 55 21.91 -9.48 7.45
N GLY A 56 21.10 -10.44 6.98
CA GLY A 56 21.29 -11.85 7.28
C GLY A 56 20.87 -12.22 8.70
N ASP A 57 20.68 -13.52 8.93
CA ASP A 57 20.43 -14.08 10.26
C ASP A 57 21.74 -14.47 10.95
N GLU A 58 22.62 -15.18 10.24
CA GLU A 58 23.94 -15.64 10.68
C GLU A 58 25.08 -15.07 9.82
N ASP A 59 24.83 -14.80 8.53
CA ASP A 59 25.82 -14.29 7.56
C ASP A 59 25.41 -12.92 6.99
N ASP A 60 26.18 -11.88 7.29
CA ASP A 60 25.93 -10.48 6.91
C ASP A 60 26.19 -10.16 5.43
N LEU A 61 26.68 -11.14 4.66
CA LEU A 61 26.85 -11.05 3.21
C LEU A 61 25.54 -11.35 2.45
N PHE A 62 24.56 -11.94 3.14
CA PHE A 62 23.31 -12.39 2.52
C PHE A 62 22.08 -11.74 3.14
N ILE A 63 20.97 -11.80 2.40
CA ILE A 63 19.63 -11.48 2.86
C ILE A 63 18.95 -12.83 3.09
N GLY A 64 18.48 -13.06 4.32
CA GLY A 64 17.70 -14.26 4.67
C GLY A 64 16.21 -14.00 4.51
N CYS A 65 15.44 -15.02 4.11
CA CYS A 65 13.99 -14.91 4.06
C CYS A 65 13.32 -16.21 4.48
N TYR A 66 12.35 -16.10 5.38
CA TYR A 66 11.65 -17.23 6.00
C TYR A 66 10.14 -17.05 5.93
N LEU A 67 9.45 -18.13 5.62
CA LEU A 67 8.01 -18.24 5.79
C LEU A 67 7.73 -18.76 7.20
N GLN A 68 6.98 -18.00 7.99
CA GLN A 68 6.64 -18.34 9.37
C GLN A 68 5.14 -18.50 9.52
N ARG A 69 4.73 -19.56 10.23
CA ARG A 69 3.34 -19.77 10.65
C ARG A 69 3.10 -19.09 11.98
N GLU A 70 1.96 -18.42 12.11
CA GLU A 70 1.53 -17.82 13.37
C GLU A 70 1.29 -18.87 14.46
N VAL A 71 1.51 -18.49 15.71
CA VAL A 71 1.37 -19.40 16.87
C VAL A 71 -0.09 -19.78 17.10
N ASN A 72 -1.00 -18.83 16.94
CA ASN A 72 -2.42 -18.95 17.28
C ASN A 72 -3.29 -18.73 16.04
N ASP A 73 -3.30 -19.68 15.11
CA ASP A 73 -4.21 -19.69 13.97
C ASP A 73 -5.35 -20.72 14.14
N GLU A 74 -6.39 -20.63 13.29
CA GLU A 74 -7.52 -21.56 13.31
C GLU A 74 -7.24 -22.88 12.55
N GLY A 75 -6.00 -23.08 12.12
CA GLY A 75 -5.59 -24.21 11.30
C GLY A 75 -5.27 -25.48 12.10
N PRO A 76 -4.91 -26.58 11.42
CA PRO A 76 -4.54 -27.84 12.07
C PRO A 76 -3.24 -27.68 12.87
N GLN A 77 -3.04 -28.47 13.93
CA GLN A 77 -1.83 -28.40 14.77
C GLN A 77 -0.52 -28.48 13.95
N SER A 78 -0.52 -29.25 12.87
CA SER A 78 0.62 -29.49 12.00
C SER A 78 0.17 -29.55 10.55
N ILE A 79 0.90 -28.90 9.64
CA ILE A 79 0.57 -28.87 8.21
C ILE A 79 1.79 -29.19 7.33
N MET A 80 1.59 -30.05 6.34
CA MET A 80 2.58 -30.38 5.32
C MET A 80 2.21 -29.68 4.01
N MET A 81 3.11 -28.85 3.50
CA MET A 81 2.92 -28.14 2.23
C MET A 81 4.26 -27.88 1.53
N SER A 82 4.19 -27.51 0.26
CA SER A 82 5.33 -26.96 -0.48
C SER A 82 5.20 -25.46 -0.58
N TYR A 83 6.34 -24.78 -0.64
CA TYR A 83 6.38 -23.35 -0.86
C TYR A 83 7.63 -22.94 -1.65
N GLU A 84 7.52 -21.79 -2.32
CA GLU A 84 8.57 -21.14 -3.08
C GLU A 84 8.62 -19.66 -2.67
N ILE A 85 9.81 -19.15 -2.34
CA ILE A 85 10.06 -17.73 -2.09
C ILE A 85 10.89 -17.21 -3.26
N THR A 86 10.41 -16.18 -3.93
CA THR A 86 11.00 -15.64 -5.15
C THR A 86 11.13 -14.12 -5.05
N CYS A 87 12.32 -13.60 -5.38
CA CYS A 87 12.53 -12.17 -5.56
C CYS A 87 12.12 -11.80 -6.98
N LEU A 88 11.27 -10.79 -7.12
CA LEU A 88 10.72 -10.36 -8.41
C LEU A 88 11.40 -9.09 -8.92
N ALA A 89 11.61 -9.02 -10.22
CA ALA A 89 12.01 -7.81 -10.92
C ALA A 89 10.82 -6.85 -11.10
N ALA A 90 11.09 -5.64 -11.62
CA ALA A 90 10.07 -4.64 -11.92
C ALA A 90 8.99 -5.13 -12.93
N ASP A 91 9.35 -6.05 -13.83
CA ASP A 91 8.48 -6.68 -14.82
C ASP A 91 7.89 -8.01 -14.34
N GLY A 92 8.08 -8.35 -13.05
CA GLY A 92 7.48 -9.51 -12.39
C GLY A 92 8.16 -10.82 -12.74
N SER A 93 9.24 -10.78 -13.53
CA SER A 93 10.08 -11.94 -13.75
C SER A 93 10.82 -12.33 -12.46
N ALA A 94 11.08 -13.63 -12.30
CA ALA A 94 11.84 -14.15 -11.17
C ALA A 94 13.33 -13.83 -11.35
N LEU A 95 13.93 -13.20 -10.33
CA LEU A 95 15.37 -12.90 -10.29
C LEU A 95 16.15 -14.01 -9.55
N SER A 96 15.61 -14.45 -8.42
CA SER A 96 16.14 -15.54 -7.60
C SER A 96 14.97 -16.23 -6.90
N SER A 97 14.99 -17.55 -6.81
CA SER A 97 13.97 -18.32 -6.13
C SER A 97 14.59 -19.42 -5.25
N PHE A 98 13.89 -19.73 -4.18
CA PHE A 98 14.15 -20.84 -3.30
C PHE A 98 12.86 -21.64 -3.15
N GLU A 99 12.90 -22.92 -3.51
CA GLU A 99 11.76 -23.84 -3.42
C GLU A 99 12.03 -24.92 -2.37
N SER A 100 11.09 -25.10 -1.46
CA SER A 100 11.09 -26.23 -0.52
C SER A 100 10.29 -27.39 -1.12
N SER A 101 10.99 -28.49 -1.41
CA SER A 101 10.37 -29.69 -1.95
C SER A 101 9.54 -30.43 -0.89
N LYS A 102 8.44 -31.04 -1.35
CA LYS A 102 7.42 -31.72 -0.53
C LYS A 102 8.02 -32.93 0.20
N SER A 103 8.55 -32.76 1.42
CA SER A 103 8.78 -33.85 2.42
C SER A 103 9.65 -33.47 3.62
N GLU A 104 10.24 -32.27 3.68
CA GLU A 104 11.33 -32.06 4.65
C GLU A 104 10.83 -31.89 6.09
N ARG A 105 9.87 -31.00 6.38
CA ARG A 105 9.37 -30.74 7.75
C ARG A 105 7.94 -30.17 7.76
N PRO A 106 7.10 -30.55 8.74
CA PRO A 106 5.78 -29.94 8.92
C PRO A 106 5.89 -28.56 9.58
N PHE A 107 4.95 -27.67 9.27
CA PHE A 107 4.77 -26.41 9.99
C PHE A 107 3.82 -26.60 11.19
N GLU A 108 4.34 -26.41 12.39
CA GLU A 108 3.56 -26.23 13.62
C GLU A 108 3.39 -24.73 13.92
N GLY A 109 2.46 -24.37 14.81
CA GLY A 109 2.26 -22.97 15.20
C GLY A 109 3.56 -22.35 15.73
N GLY A 110 3.97 -21.22 15.16
CA GLY A 110 5.21 -20.52 15.49
C GLY A 110 6.46 -20.99 14.75
N THR A 111 6.40 -22.08 13.98
CA THR A 111 7.55 -22.57 13.20
C THR A 111 7.73 -21.78 11.91
N GLY A 112 8.99 -21.62 11.47
CA GLY A 112 9.32 -20.98 10.21
C GLY A 112 10.48 -21.67 9.50
N TYR A 113 10.41 -21.69 8.17
CA TYR A 113 11.43 -22.28 7.28
C TYR A 113 11.72 -21.33 6.13
N GLY A 114 12.95 -21.38 5.63
CA GLY A 114 13.42 -20.44 4.63
C GLY A 114 14.84 -20.71 4.23
N ASN A 115 15.48 -19.69 3.66
CA ASN A 115 16.86 -19.75 3.23
C ASN A 115 17.67 -18.58 3.83
N PRO A 116 18.68 -18.85 4.68
CA PRO A 116 19.57 -17.81 5.23
C PRO A 116 20.37 -17.11 4.13
N HIS A 117 20.68 -17.81 3.03
CA HIS A 117 21.48 -17.32 1.91
C HIS A 117 20.59 -17.04 0.68
N PHE A 118 19.43 -16.42 0.88
CA PHE A 118 18.43 -16.26 -0.19
C PHE A 118 18.89 -15.28 -1.28
N LEU A 119 19.42 -14.11 -0.92
CA LEU A 119 19.99 -13.14 -1.87
C LEU A 119 21.36 -12.65 -1.42
N SER A 120 22.28 -12.41 -2.35
CA SER A 120 23.54 -11.71 -2.05
C SER A 120 23.30 -10.22 -1.83
N ARG A 121 23.78 -9.66 -0.71
CA ARG A 121 23.64 -8.23 -0.42
C ARG A 121 24.42 -7.36 -1.40
N SER A 122 25.60 -7.80 -1.83
CA SER A 122 26.43 -7.05 -2.80
C SER A 122 25.77 -6.99 -4.18
N GLU A 123 25.03 -8.03 -4.58
CA GLU A 123 24.26 -8.00 -5.81
C GLU A 123 23.04 -7.07 -5.70
N VAL A 124 22.27 -7.19 -4.61
CA VAL A 124 21.00 -6.47 -4.42
C VAL A 124 21.22 -4.98 -4.18
N LEU A 125 22.20 -4.60 -3.34
CA LEU A 125 22.49 -3.21 -3.01
C LEU A 125 23.56 -2.59 -3.93
N GLY A 126 24.32 -3.41 -4.65
CA GLY A 126 25.41 -2.98 -5.52
C GLY A 126 25.12 -3.25 -7.00
N GLU A 127 25.75 -4.29 -7.56
CA GLU A 127 25.90 -4.51 -9.00
C GLU A 127 24.58 -4.56 -9.77
N LYS A 128 23.58 -5.26 -9.21
CA LYS A 128 22.29 -5.50 -9.85
C LYS A 128 21.16 -4.70 -9.17
N ARG A 129 21.50 -3.62 -8.45
CA ARG A 129 20.54 -2.81 -7.69
C ARG A 129 19.33 -2.35 -8.50
N LYS A 130 19.52 -1.95 -9.76
CA LYS A 130 18.40 -1.50 -10.61
C LYS A 130 17.38 -2.60 -10.90
N SER A 131 17.82 -3.85 -10.95
CA SER A 131 16.97 -5.01 -11.23
C SER A 131 16.24 -5.47 -9.98
N TYR A 132 16.95 -5.58 -8.85
CA TYR A 132 16.41 -6.07 -7.57
C TYR A 132 15.62 -5.02 -6.79
N LEU A 133 16.04 -3.74 -6.88
CA LEU A 133 15.47 -2.62 -6.12
C LEU A 133 15.01 -1.49 -7.05
N PRO A 134 14.07 -1.74 -7.98
CA PRO A 134 13.46 -0.68 -8.77
C PRO A 134 12.81 0.34 -7.81
N LYS A 135 13.18 1.61 -7.91
CA LYS A 135 12.76 2.69 -6.99
C LYS A 135 13.05 2.37 -5.50
N ASP A 136 14.11 1.62 -5.25
CA ASP A 136 14.47 1.17 -3.89
C ASP A 136 13.44 0.24 -3.23
N THR A 137 12.63 -0.46 -4.02
CA THR A 137 11.62 -1.41 -3.53
C THR A 137 12.06 -2.86 -3.75
N LEU A 138 12.19 -3.64 -2.69
CA LEU A 138 12.36 -5.10 -2.80
C LEU A 138 10.98 -5.76 -2.91
N THR A 139 10.79 -6.63 -3.91
CA THR A 139 9.51 -7.35 -4.08
C THR A 139 9.73 -8.85 -3.92
N LEU A 140 9.06 -9.43 -2.94
CA LEU A 140 9.10 -10.86 -2.63
C LEU A 140 7.75 -11.50 -2.95
N SER A 141 7.78 -12.70 -3.53
CA SER A 141 6.62 -13.53 -3.77
C SER A 141 6.80 -14.85 -3.03
N CYS A 142 5.92 -15.14 -2.08
CA CYS A 142 5.82 -16.44 -1.44
C CYS A 142 4.61 -17.19 -2.00
N LYS A 143 4.87 -18.29 -2.71
CA LYS A 143 3.86 -19.16 -3.30
C LYS A 143 3.81 -20.42 -2.46
N MET A 144 2.63 -20.80 -2.00
CA MET A 144 2.37 -21.93 -1.10
C MET A 144 1.36 -22.84 -1.77
N TRP A 145 1.55 -24.16 -1.70
CA TRP A 145 0.58 -25.07 -2.27
C TRP A 145 0.50 -26.43 -1.56
N VAL A 146 -0.72 -26.96 -1.57
CA VAL A 146 -1.04 -28.33 -1.21
C VAL A 146 -1.66 -29.02 -2.42
N PHE A 147 -1.38 -30.32 -2.55
CA PHE A 147 -1.93 -31.10 -3.65
C PHE A 147 -3.31 -31.60 -3.24
N ASP A 148 -4.29 -31.40 -4.12
CA ASP A 148 -5.69 -31.74 -3.89
C ASP A 148 -6.23 -32.41 -5.14
N GLU A 149 -6.85 -33.58 -5.01
CA GLU A 149 -7.32 -34.38 -6.14
C GLU A 149 -8.52 -33.76 -6.87
N ASN A 150 -9.21 -32.77 -6.28
CA ASN A 150 -10.55 -32.38 -6.71
C ASN A 150 -10.68 -30.97 -7.31
N ARG A 151 -9.80 -30.01 -7.01
CA ARG A 151 -9.93 -28.60 -7.46
C ARG A 151 -8.61 -27.88 -7.70
N CYS A 152 -8.65 -26.88 -8.58
CA CYS A 152 -7.55 -25.97 -8.89
C CYS A 152 -7.99 -24.53 -8.54
N ASP A 153 -7.83 -24.17 -7.28
CA ASP A 153 -8.18 -22.85 -6.76
C ASP A 153 -6.89 -22.09 -6.44
N SER A 154 -6.84 -20.80 -6.80
CA SER A 154 -5.72 -19.93 -6.48
C SER A 154 -6.19 -18.62 -5.86
N THR A 155 -5.46 -18.20 -4.82
CA THR A 155 -5.64 -16.90 -4.17
C THR A 155 -4.32 -16.12 -4.26
N GLN A 156 -4.41 -14.82 -4.51
CA GLN A 156 -3.26 -13.91 -4.46
C GLN A 156 -3.52 -12.79 -3.45
N CYS A 157 -2.55 -12.53 -2.58
CA CYS A 157 -2.59 -11.48 -1.58
C CYS A 157 -1.41 -10.53 -1.80
N PHE A 158 -1.67 -9.23 -1.76
CA PHE A 158 -0.68 -8.18 -2.00
C PHE A 158 -0.51 -7.35 -0.73
N ALA A 159 0.74 -7.20 -0.29
CA ALA A 159 1.13 -6.48 0.90
C ALA A 159 2.22 -5.45 0.59
N ARG A 160 2.24 -4.40 1.39
CA ARG A 160 3.25 -3.35 1.31
C ARG A 160 3.70 -2.95 2.72
N THR A 161 5.01 -2.81 2.87
CA THR A 161 5.67 -2.18 4.01
C THR A 161 6.55 -1.05 3.48
N ARG A 162 6.47 0.15 4.06
CA ARG A 162 7.29 1.30 3.70
C ARG A 162 8.14 1.73 4.88
N ILE A 163 9.45 1.78 4.64
CA ILE A 163 10.40 2.34 5.59
C ILE A 163 10.35 3.86 5.47
N GLN A 164 10.13 4.55 6.58
CA GLN A 164 10.10 5.99 6.63
C GLN A 164 11.51 6.55 6.47
N VAL A 165 11.68 7.47 5.52
CA VAL A 165 12.96 8.14 5.28
C VAL A 165 12.77 9.64 5.43
N GLU A 166 13.41 10.22 6.44
CA GLU A 166 13.43 11.67 6.62
C GLU A 166 14.70 12.25 5.97
N THR A 167 14.53 13.23 5.08
CA THR A 167 15.65 13.93 4.44
C THR A 167 15.69 15.38 4.90
N ILE A 168 16.82 15.79 5.45
CA ILE A 168 17.05 17.13 5.96
C ILE A 168 18.14 17.79 5.15
N SER A 169 17.85 19.01 4.68
CA SER A 169 18.82 19.85 4.01
C SER A 169 19.07 21.11 4.84
N PHE A 170 20.34 21.39 5.09
CA PHE A 170 20.76 22.61 5.79
C PHE A 170 22.01 23.21 5.15
N VAL A 171 22.19 24.51 5.35
CA VAL A 171 23.36 25.25 4.88
C VAL A 171 24.21 25.59 6.09
N HIS A 172 25.50 25.32 5.99
CA HIS A 172 26.47 25.66 7.01
C HIS A 172 27.59 26.49 6.40
N THR A 173 27.93 27.60 7.05
CA THR A 173 28.96 28.53 6.58
C THR A 173 30.04 28.68 7.64
N ILE A 174 31.28 28.40 7.24
CA ILE A 174 32.47 28.57 8.06
C ILE A 174 33.09 29.91 7.69
N GLU A 175 32.99 30.89 8.57
CA GLU A 175 33.62 32.20 8.40
C GLU A 175 35.10 32.16 8.77
N TYR A 176 35.88 33.10 8.22
CA TYR A 176 37.33 33.23 8.47
C TYR A 176 38.10 31.94 8.17
N PHE A 177 37.73 31.24 7.09
CA PHE A 177 38.22 29.91 6.76
C PHE A 177 39.75 29.87 6.60
N SER A 178 40.36 30.97 6.13
CA SER A 178 41.83 31.05 6.00
C SER A 178 42.56 30.91 7.34
N GLU A 179 41.95 31.35 8.44
CA GLU A 179 42.54 31.35 9.79
C GLU A 179 42.17 30.11 10.61
N MET A 180 41.34 29.21 10.05
CA MET A 180 40.83 28.02 10.75
C MET A 180 41.99 27.12 11.21
N LYS A 181 42.13 26.93 12.52
CA LYS A 181 43.09 25.99 13.12
C LYS A 181 42.54 24.56 13.10
N ALA A 182 43.44 23.57 13.17
CA ALA A 182 43.07 22.18 13.42
C ALA A 182 42.23 22.07 14.71
N ASP A 183 41.26 21.15 14.72
CA ASP A 183 40.39 20.83 15.87
C ASP A 183 39.32 21.89 16.27
N ILE A 184 39.02 22.88 15.42
CA ILE A 184 37.85 23.74 15.65
C ILE A 184 36.58 22.92 15.45
N LYS A 185 35.69 22.92 16.46
CA LYS A 185 34.43 22.20 16.45
C LYS A 185 33.26 23.18 16.34
N GLN A 186 32.57 23.20 15.20
CA GLN A 186 31.32 23.94 15.03
C GLN A 186 30.16 22.96 14.93
N THR A 187 29.32 22.90 15.96
CA THR A 187 28.22 21.95 16.04
C THR A 187 26.94 22.52 15.45
N VAL A 188 26.38 21.85 14.45
CA VAL A 188 25.01 22.08 13.98
C VAL A 188 24.13 20.93 14.46
N ASN A 189 23.11 21.23 15.25
CA ASN A 189 22.10 20.25 15.63
C ASN A 189 21.05 20.16 14.53
N VAL A 190 20.91 18.97 13.97
CA VAL A 190 19.89 18.62 12.99
C VAL A 190 18.78 17.92 13.73
N ASN A 191 17.61 18.55 13.78
CA ASN A 191 16.43 18.02 14.47
C ASN A 191 15.49 17.37 13.46
N SER A 192 14.79 16.33 13.91
CA SER A 192 13.69 15.78 13.13
C SER A 192 12.56 16.81 13.03
N SER A 193 11.94 16.88 11.86
CA SER A 193 10.74 17.66 11.59
C SER A 193 9.47 16.92 12.01
N SER A 194 9.57 15.59 12.15
CA SER A 194 8.48 14.70 12.54
C SER A 194 8.47 14.38 14.03
N GLU A 195 9.65 14.39 14.66
CA GLU A 195 9.84 14.10 16.09
C GLU A 195 10.56 15.27 16.75
N ALA A 196 10.13 15.71 17.93
CA ALA A 196 10.75 16.82 18.66
C ALA A 196 12.12 16.45 19.29
N ARG A 197 13.04 15.89 18.51
CA ARG A 197 14.37 15.41 18.94
C ARG A 197 15.48 15.74 17.96
N SER A 198 16.73 15.68 18.43
CA SER A 198 17.92 15.83 17.61
C SER A 198 18.33 14.49 16.98
N LEU A 199 18.48 14.45 15.65
CA LEU A 199 18.90 13.28 14.90
C LEU A 199 20.42 13.17 14.87
N ILE A 200 21.11 14.26 14.53
CA ILE A 200 22.57 14.33 14.51
C ILE A 200 23.09 15.71 14.91
N SER A 201 24.30 15.73 15.43
CA SER A 201 25.17 16.89 15.56
C SER A 201 26.26 16.80 14.49
N VAL A 202 26.45 17.88 13.73
CA VAL A 202 27.47 17.94 12.67
C VAL A 202 28.59 18.85 13.12
N ASP A 203 29.81 18.34 13.10
CA ASP A 203 31.04 18.97 13.52
C ASP A 203 32.03 19.03 12.35
N ILE A 204 32.60 20.19 12.05
CA ILE A 204 33.58 20.32 10.95
C ILE A 204 35.00 20.35 11.50
N LEU A 205 35.80 19.36 11.16
CA LEU A 205 37.18 19.20 11.61
C LEU A 205 38.18 19.46 10.47
N ALA A 206 39.20 20.27 10.73
CA ALA A 206 40.40 20.33 9.90
C ALA A 206 41.43 19.33 10.48
N THR A 207 41.70 18.24 9.76
CA THR A 207 42.62 17.18 10.20
C THR A 207 44.04 17.43 9.69
N ASN A 208 45.01 17.33 10.59
CA ASN A 208 46.44 17.33 10.25
C ASN A 208 46.81 15.94 9.71
N GLY A 209 46.71 15.75 8.40
CA GLY A 209 47.07 14.49 7.76
C GLY A 209 48.55 14.16 7.95
N SER A 210 48.87 12.88 8.14
CA SER A 210 50.24 12.36 8.30
C SER A 210 51.15 12.55 7.07
N CYS A 211 50.61 13.02 5.93
CA CYS A 211 51.29 13.10 4.63
C CYS A 211 51.04 14.41 3.86
N CYS A 212 51.11 15.56 4.54
CA CYS A 212 51.35 16.89 3.94
C CYS A 212 50.20 17.69 3.29
N GLU A 213 48.93 17.33 3.43
CA GLU A 213 47.82 18.27 3.09
C GLU A 213 46.69 18.20 4.14
N GLU A 214 46.35 19.34 4.75
CA GLU A 214 45.23 19.46 5.70
C GLU A 214 43.91 19.09 4.99
N LYS A 215 43.25 18.03 5.48
CA LYS A 215 41.95 17.57 4.97
C LYS A 215 40.84 18.11 5.85
N ILE A 216 39.78 18.59 5.22
CA ILE A 216 38.56 19.01 5.91
C ILE A 216 37.62 17.82 5.94
N VAL A 217 37.10 17.52 7.12
CA VAL A 217 36.24 16.36 7.38
C VAL A 217 35.03 16.83 8.16
N LEU A 218 33.83 16.40 7.79
CA LEU A 218 32.66 16.53 8.63
C LEU A 218 32.54 15.30 9.51
N GLU A 219 32.64 15.47 10.82
CA GLU A 219 32.24 14.50 11.83
C GLU A 219 30.73 14.62 12.07
N LEU A 220 30.00 13.54 11.87
CA LEU A 220 28.58 13.43 12.16
C LEU A 220 28.44 12.58 13.41
N VAL A 221 27.88 13.17 14.46
CA VAL A 221 27.64 12.54 15.76
C VAL A 221 26.13 12.29 15.90
N PRO A 222 25.67 11.02 15.95
CA PRO A 222 24.26 10.72 16.18
C PRO A 222 23.77 11.29 17.52
N GLY A 223 22.62 11.97 17.50
CA GLY A 223 22.01 12.57 18.70
C GLY A 223 21.47 11.51 19.66
N ASP A 224 20.90 10.44 19.11
CA ASP A 224 20.59 9.20 19.83
C ASP A 224 21.31 8.03 19.15
N ARG A 225 22.24 7.42 19.87
CA ARG A 225 23.12 6.37 19.35
C ARG A 225 22.35 5.08 19.05
N GLU A 226 21.17 4.88 19.62
CA GLU A 226 20.42 3.62 19.45
C GLU A 226 19.45 3.63 18.27
N GLN A 227 19.15 4.79 17.66
CA GLN A 227 18.01 4.90 16.73
C GLN A 227 18.37 5.36 15.31
N VAL A 228 19.56 5.93 15.08
CA VAL A 228 20.02 6.30 13.73
C VAL A 228 21.02 5.26 13.24
N GLU A 229 20.52 4.12 12.74
CA GLU A 229 21.37 3.01 12.30
C GLU A 229 21.75 3.12 10.81
N VAL A 230 20.91 3.76 10.00
CA VAL A 230 21.15 3.95 8.57
C VAL A 230 20.93 5.39 8.17
N PHE A 231 21.98 5.99 7.61
CA PHE A 231 21.91 7.32 7.02
C PHE A 231 22.78 7.44 5.77
N THR A 232 22.43 8.42 4.93
CA THR A 232 23.29 8.90 3.86
C THR A 232 23.52 10.38 4.03
N CYS A 233 24.71 10.86 3.69
CA CYS A 233 25.06 12.27 3.72
C CYS A 233 25.71 12.66 2.39
N ARG A 234 25.23 13.75 1.79
CA ARG A 234 25.83 14.37 0.60
C ARG A 234 26.20 15.80 0.93
N LEU A 235 27.40 16.18 0.54
CA LEU A 235 27.94 17.52 0.75
C LEU A 235 28.15 18.20 -0.59
N GLN A 236 27.68 19.44 -0.68
CA GLN A 236 27.90 20.32 -1.81
C GLN A 236 28.52 21.63 -1.34
N LEU A 237 29.56 22.08 -2.02
CA LEU A 237 30.18 23.38 -1.80
C LEU A 237 29.47 24.42 -2.66
N LEU A 238 29.10 25.56 -2.06
CA LEU A 238 28.54 26.70 -2.77
C LEU A 238 29.65 27.69 -3.12
N ASN A 239 29.95 27.83 -4.41
CA ASN A 239 31.00 28.73 -4.86
C ASN A 239 30.52 30.21 -4.96
N ALA A 240 31.42 31.14 -5.25
CA ALA A 240 31.13 32.57 -5.39
C ALA A 240 30.12 32.88 -6.51
N ALA A 241 30.04 32.02 -7.54
CA ALA A 241 29.05 32.10 -8.62
C ALA A 241 27.69 31.47 -8.25
N ARG A 242 27.49 31.08 -6.98
CA ARG A 242 26.30 30.37 -6.47
C ARG A 242 26.02 29.02 -7.12
N GLN A 243 27.05 28.38 -7.67
CA GLN A 243 26.98 27.03 -8.20
C GLN A 243 27.26 26.02 -7.08
N LYS A 244 26.50 24.92 -7.09
CA LYS A 244 26.64 23.81 -6.14
C LYS A 244 27.59 22.77 -6.72
N LEU A 245 28.71 22.51 -6.04
CA LEU A 245 29.75 21.57 -6.45
C LEU A 245 29.77 20.40 -5.48
N LYS A 246 29.61 19.16 -5.97
CA LYS A 246 29.74 17.98 -5.12
C LYS A 246 31.12 17.96 -4.47
N CYS A 247 31.16 17.87 -3.14
CA CYS A 247 32.40 17.99 -2.38
C CYS A 247 32.59 16.91 -1.32
N GLY A 248 31.60 16.04 -1.07
CA GLY A 248 31.76 14.90 -0.15
C GLY A 248 30.50 14.03 -0.13
N GLN A 249 30.64 12.77 0.25
CA GLN A 249 29.51 11.87 0.48
C GLN A 249 29.87 10.76 1.48
N SER A 250 28.88 10.27 2.21
CA SER A 250 28.96 9.10 3.08
C SER A 250 27.65 8.32 3.00
N ASP A 251 27.74 7.00 3.08
CA ASP A 251 26.62 6.10 2.87
C ASP A 251 26.79 4.85 3.73
N THR A 252 26.04 4.77 4.82
CA THR A 252 26.17 3.68 5.81
C THR A 252 25.28 2.49 5.52
N ARG A 253 24.51 2.54 4.43
CA ARG A 253 23.68 1.40 3.99
C ARG A 253 24.54 0.16 3.69
N PHE A 254 25.83 0.37 3.44
CA PHE A 254 26.81 -0.67 3.10
C PHE A 254 27.76 -1.02 4.25
N ASP A 255 27.68 -0.34 5.39
CA ASP A 255 28.61 -0.57 6.50
C ASP A 255 28.27 -1.89 7.19
N LEU A 256 29.21 -2.84 7.21
CA LEU A 256 29.06 -4.16 7.85
C LEU A 256 29.29 -4.08 9.37
N GLU A 257 30.24 -3.24 9.80
CA GLU A 257 30.55 -2.98 11.21
C GLU A 257 30.45 -1.48 11.49
N ARG A 258 29.68 -1.10 12.51
CA ARG A 258 29.42 0.30 12.83
C ARG A 258 30.67 0.98 13.39
N LYS A 259 31.01 2.16 12.86
CA LYS A 259 31.92 3.10 13.53
C LYS A 259 31.11 4.04 14.42
N GLU A 260 31.62 4.37 15.61
CA GLU A 260 30.93 5.20 16.61
C GLU A 260 30.64 6.62 16.09
N ASN A 261 31.58 7.20 15.33
CA ASN A 261 31.45 8.51 14.69
C ASN A 261 31.66 8.37 13.17
N LEU A 262 31.00 9.22 12.41
CA LEU A 262 30.99 9.13 10.95
C LEU A 262 31.72 10.32 10.36
N TYR A 263 32.66 10.04 9.47
CA TYR A 263 33.54 11.05 8.91
C TYR A 263 33.32 11.18 7.42
N VAL A 264 32.95 12.37 6.97
CA VAL A 264 32.73 12.70 5.56
C VAL A 264 33.85 13.62 5.10
N PRO A 265 34.92 13.09 4.49
CA PRO A 265 36.01 13.93 4.00
C PRO A 265 35.56 14.74 2.79
N LEU A 266 36.01 15.99 2.71
CA LEU A 266 35.85 16.77 1.49
C LEU A 266 36.83 16.29 0.41
N ILE A 267 36.39 16.41 -0.85
CA ILE A 267 37.20 16.17 -2.05
C ILE A 267 38.34 17.20 -2.13
N PHE A 268 38.08 18.44 -1.70
CA PHE A 268 39.05 19.52 -1.72
C PHE A 268 39.87 19.56 -0.43
N THR A 269 41.19 19.69 -0.56
CA THR A 269 42.06 19.98 0.59
C THR A 269 41.97 21.46 0.93
N LYS A 270 42.31 21.84 2.16
CA LYS A 270 42.29 23.24 2.58
C LYS A 270 43.16 24.11 1.67
N LYS A 271 44.33 23.59 1.28
CA LYS A 271 45.25 24.25 0.35
C LYS A 271 44.59 24.57 -1.00
N GLN A 272 43.90 23.60 -1.60
CA GLN A 272 43.20 23.79 -2.87
C GLN A 272 42.09 24.84 -2.80
N LEU A 273 41.36 24.89 -1.69
CA LEU A 273 40.34 25.92 -1.46
C LEU A 273 40.96 27.32 -1.33
N LEU A 274 42.12 27.42 -0.67
CA LEU A 274 42.85 28.68 -0.51
C LEU A 274 43.50 29.17 -1.81
N GLU A 275 44.05 28.27 -2.63
CA GLU A 275 44.61 28.61 -3.95
C GLU A 275 43.56 29.24 -4.88
N LYS A 276 42.29 28.84 -4.71
CA LYS A 276 41.15 29.34 -5.46
C LYS A 276 40.17 30.13 -4.58
N LYS A 277 40.70 30.96 -3.67
CA LYS A 277 39.91 31.74 -2.70
C LYS A 277 38.75 32.53 -3.33
N ASN A 278 39.00 33.20 -4.45
CA ASN A 278 37.97 34.00 -5.14
C ASN A 278 36.83 33.15 -5.72
N GLU A 279 37.09 31.86 -5.97
CA GLU A 279 36.10 30.93 -6.52
C GLU A 279 35.31 30.25 -5.40
N PHE A 280 35.98 29.72 -4.37
CA PHE A 280 35.36 28.83 -3.37
C PHE A 280 35.09 29.47 -2.01
N LEU A 281 35.71 30.62 -1.69
CA LEU A 281 35.68 31.25 -0.37
C LEU A 281 35.25 32.72 -0.47
N PRO A 282 34.04 33.03 -0.98
CA PRO A 282 33.54 34.40 -1.00
C PRO A 282 33.52 34.98 0.42
N ASN A 283 34.09 36.16 0.61
CA ASN A 283 34.28 36.81 1.92
C ASN A 283 35.07 35.96 2.94
N ASP A 284 35.98 35.10 2.46
CA ASP A 284 36.72 34.15 3.30
C ASP A 284 35.84 33.11 4.01
N SER A 285 34.65 32.83 3.45
CA SER A 285 33.71 31.89 4.04
C SER A 285 33.51 30.64 3.17
N LEU A 286 33.68 29.45 3.76
CA LEU A 286 33.35 28.19 3.12
C LEU A 286 31.89 27.84 3.38
N THR A 287 31.06 27.79 2.34
CA THR A 287 29.64 27.44 2.48
C THR A 287 29.37 26.03 1.97
N LEU A 288 28.83 25.18 2.83
CA LEU A 288 28.45 23.81 2.57
C LEU A 288 26.94 23.67 2.63
N ILE A 289 26.39 22.94 1.68
CA ILE A 289 25.02 22.46 1.67
C ILE A 289 25.08 20.98 1.99
N CYS A 290 24.48 20.63 3.11
CA CYS A 290 24.42 19.27 3.62
C CYS A 290 23.02 18.72 3.34
N GLU A 291 22.96 17.51 2.79
CA GLU A 291 21.72 16.75 2.61
C GLU A 291 21.92 15.41 3.31
N CYS A 292 21.16 15.18 4.38
CA CYS A 292 21.23 13.97 5.18
C CYS A 292 19.88 13.25 5.12
N SER A 293 19.89 11.96 4.79
CA SER A 293 18.69 11.11 4.79
C SER A 293 18.83 10.04 5.87
N PHE A 294 17.79 9.86 6.69
CA PHE A 294 17.77 8.96 7.84
C PHE A 294 16.60 7.97 7.73
N SER A 295 16.84 6.73 8.16
CA SER A 295 15.77 5.77 8.41
C SER A 295 15.18 6.02 9.81
N ILE A 296 13.86 6.17 9.92
CA ILE A 296 13.18 6.45 11.20
C ILE A 296 12.12 5.42 11.59
N GLY A 297 12.11 4.25 10.93
CA GLY A 297 11.22 3.14 11.26
C GLY A 297 10.27 2.74 10.13
N VAL A 298 9.23 1.96 10.47
CA VAL A 298 8.16 1.59 9.54
C VAL A 298 7.08 2.69 9.57
N GLU A 299 6.84 3.35 8.44
CA GLU A 299 5.77 4.34 8.30
C GLU A 299 4.40 3.67 8.12
N PHE A 300 4.40 2.57 7.37
CA PHE A 300 3.20 1.98 6.82
C PHE A 300 3.39 0.50 6.57
N GLU A 301 2.40 -0.29 6.97
CA GLU A 301 2.36 -1.73 6.75
C GLU A 301 0.91 -2.21 6.64
N LYS A 302 0.51 -2.79 5.49
CA LYS A 302 -0.82 -3.40 5.33
C LYS A 302 -0.91 -4.38 4.16
N ILE A 303 -1.94 -5.23 4.20
CA ILE A 303 -2.46 -5.92 3.01
C ILE A 303 -3.27 -4.92 2.16
N GLU A 304 -2.87 -4.74 0.91
CA GLU A 304 -3.51 -3.80 -0.01
C GLU A 304 -4.69 -4.43 -0.76
N LYS A 305 -4.57 -5.71 -1.13
CA LYS A 305 -5.55 -6.38 -2.00
C LYS A 305 -5.46 -7.89 -1.86
N THR A 306 -6.61 -8.56 -1.93
CA THR A 306 -6.71 -10.02 -2.11
C THR A 306 -7.55 -10.32 -3.35
N VAL A 307 -7.10 -11.26 -4.17
CA VAL A 307 -7.74 -11.67 -5.43
C VAL A 307 -7.98 -13.17 -5.42
N TYR A 308 -9.22 -13.56 -5.67
CA TYR A 308 -9.64 -14.96 -5.79
C TYR A 308 -9.91 -15.30 -7.26
N GLY A 309 -9.42 -16.44 -7.73
CA GLY A 309 -9.73 -16.93 -9.07
C GLY A 309 -8.58 -17.74 -9.70
N PRO A 310 -8.84 -18.46 -10.80
CA PRO A 310 -7.85 -19.32 -11.42
C PRO A 310 -6.71 -18.52 -12.10
N LEU A 311 -5.47 -19.00 -11.93
CA LEU A 311 -4.19 -18.39 -12.39
C LEU A 311 -4.14 -17.80 -13.81
N TRP A 312 -5.02 -18.22 -14.73
CA TRP A 312 -5.04 -17.73 -16.11
C TRP A 312 -5.93 -16.48 -16.32
N ILE A 313 -6.70 -16.07 -15.32
CA ILE A 313 -7.43 -14.79 -15.27
C ILE A 313 -6.58 -13.72 -14.54
N SER A 314 -5.63 -14.14 -13.71
CA SER A 314 -4.65 -13.27 -13.06
C SER A 314 -3.60 -12.84 -14.09
N THR A 315 -3.67 -11.59 -14.54
CA THR A 315 -2.64 -10.99 -15.40
C THR A 315 -1.26 -11.11 -14.73
N PRO A 316 -0.16 -11.28 -15.52
CA PRO A 316 1.18 -11.33 -14.96
C PRO A 316 1.44 -10.07 -14.10
N VAL A 317 1.85 -10.36 -12.87
CA VAL A 317 1.92 -9.55 -11.62
C VAL A 317 2.62 -8.18 -11.74
N ALA A 318 3.14 -7.79 -12.90
CA ALA A 318 3.98 -6.61 -13.03
C ALA A 318 3.67 -5.67 -14.21
N GLN A 319 2.76 -6.02 -15.11
CA GLN A 319 2.35 -5.06 -16.13
C GLN A 319 1.41 -3.97 -15.58
N THR A 320 0.80 -4.19 -14.41
CA THR A 320 -0.11 -3.23 -13.76
C THR A 320 0.54 -2.33 -12.70
N PHE A 321 1.83 -2.51 -12.39
CA PHE A 321 2.46 -1.80 -11.26
C PHE A 321 3.87 -1.24 -11.54
N GLY A 322 4.29 -1.20 -12.81
CA GLY A 322 5.61 -0.69 -13.24
C GLY A 322 5.65 0.82 -13.55
N SER A 323 4.52 1.51 -13.67
CA SER A 323 4.51 2.97 -13.83
C SER A 323 4.69 3.65 -12.46
N GLU A 324 5.55 4.66 -12.43
CA GLU A 324 5.64 5.70 -11.39
C GLU A 324 4.29 6.00 -10.72
N ILE A 325 4.16 5.67 -9.44
CA ILE A 325 3.43 6.54 -8.53
C ILE A 325 4.49 7.48 -7.96
N ILE A 326 4.87 8.45 -8.78
CA ILE A 326 5.01 9.79 -8.24
C ILE A 326 3.61 10.08 -7.67
N ASP A 327 3.51 10.64 -6.46
CA ASP A 327 2.24 11.02 -5.83
C ASP A 327 1.60 12.17 -6.62
N TYR A 328 1.19 11.85 -7.84
CA TYR A 328 0.28 12.60 -8.65
C TYR A 328 -1.11 12.08 -8.29
N PRO A 329 -2.09 12.97 -8.14
CA PRO A 329 -3.48 12.57 -8.00
C PRO A 329 -3.80 11.55 -9.09
N THR A 330 -4.43 10.43 -8.73
CA THR A 330 -4.94 9.51 -9.74
C THR A 330 -6.00 10.22 -10.58
N ILE A 331 -6.35 9.69 -11.76
CA ILE A 331 -7.49 10.23 -12.52
C ILE A 331 -8.77 10.27 -11.64
N CYS A 332 -8.92 9.34 -10.70
CA CYS A 332 -10.03 9.35 -9.75
C CYS A 332 -9.94 10.54 -8.79
N ASP A 333 -8.74 10.89 -8.32
CA ASP A 333 -8.50 12.05 -7.45
C ASP A 333 -8.65 13.37 -8.20
N ASP A 334 -8.18 13.44 -9.45
CA ASP A 334 -8.35 14.60 -10.34
C ASP A 334 -9.84 14.87 -10.62
N TYR A 335 -10.60 13.82 -10.95
CA TYR A 335 -12.05 13.96 -11.17
C TYR A 335 -12.78 14.26 -9.86
N ARG A 336 -12.32 13.71 -8.73
CA ARG A 336 -12.88 14.07 -7.42
C ARG A 336 -12.63 15.54 -7.09
N CYS A 337 -11.49 16.11 -7.47
CA CYS A 337 -11.24 17.54 -7.34
C CYS A 337 -12.26 18.36 -8.13
N LEU A 338 -12.65 17.94 -9.34
CA LEU A 338 -13.70 18.61 -10.13
C LEU A 338 -15.08 18.60 -9.46
N LEU A 339 -15.37 17.63 -8.58
CA LEU A 339 -16.61 17.63 -7.80
C LEU A 339 -16.55 18.65 -6.65
N ASN A 340 -15.38 18.85 -6.04
CA ASN A 340 -15.18 19.76 -4.91
C ASN A 340 -14.93 21.21 -5.36
N ASP A 341 -14.36 21.39 -6.55
CA ASP A 341 -14.13 22.68 -7.21
C ASP A 341 -14.97 22.73 -8.50
N PRO A 342 -16.13 23.42 -8.51
CA PRO A 342 -17.13 23.35 -9.58
C PRO A 342 -16.73 24.13 -10.84
N VAL A 343 -15.44 24.11 -11.20
CA VAL A 343 -14.89 24.71 -12.42
C VAL A 343 -15.46 23.98 -13.64
N LEU A 344 -16.05 24.75 -14.57
CA LEU A 344 -16.69 24.23 -15.80
C LEU A 344 -17.90 23.31 -15.57
N SER A 345 -18.52 23.33 -14.39
CA SER A 345 -19.79 22.65 -14.16
C SER A 345 -20.87 23.21 -15.09
N ASP A 346 -21.51 22.34 -15.86
CA ASP A 346 -22.47 22.66 -16.91
C ASP A 346 -23.87 22.07 -16.64
N ILE A 347 -24.06 21.52 -15.44
CA ILE A 347 -25.34 21.02 -14.94
C ILE A 347 -25.40 21.05 -13.41
N THR A 348 -26.60 21.11 -12.84
CA THR A 348 -26.85 21.00 -11.41
C THR A 348 -27.79 19.84 -11.10
N LEU A 349 -27.48 19.02 -10.09
CA LEU A 349 -28.42 18.05 -9.53
C LEU A 349 -29.04 18.63 -8.26
N LYS A 350 -30.35 18.49 -8.08
CA LYS A 350 -31.08 19.12 -6.98
C LYS A 350 -31.86 18.08 -6.17
N THR A 351 -31.54 17.98 -4.88
CA THR A 351 -32.40 17.28 -3.91
C THR A 351 -33.48 18.24 -3.41
N LYS A 352 -34.35 17.76 -2.52
CA LYS A 352 -35.36 18.61 -1.85
C LYS A 352 -34.76 19.81 -1.11
N THR A 353 -33.52 19.69 -0.64
CA THR A 353 -32.89 20.65 0.29
C THR A 353 -31.60 21.28 -0.23
N LYS A 354 -30.88 20.64 -1.16
CA LYS A 354 -29.57 21.10 -1.65
C LYS A 354 -29.41 20.94 -3.16
N THR A 355 -28.45 21.68 -3.69
CA THR A 355 -28.03 21.65 -5.09
C THR A 355 -26.56 21.27 -5.19
N PHE A 356 -26.22 20.48 -6.20
CA PHE A 356 -24.91 19.91 -6.43
C PHE A 356 -24.48 20.21 -7.88
N PRO A 357 -23.53 21.13 -8.09
CA PRO A 357 -22.92 21.35 -9.41
C PRO A 357 -22.23 20.07 -9.90
N ALA A 358 -22.30 19.81 -11.20
CA ALA A 358 -21.71 18.64 -11.82
C ALA A 358 -21.42 18.87 -13.32
N HIS A 359 -20.92 17.83 -13.98
CA HIS A 359 -20.49 17.83 -15.36
C HIS A 359 -21.29 16.80 -16.17
N LYS A 360 -22.01 17.24 -17.21
CA LYS A 360 -22.80 16.39 -18.12
C LYS A 360 -21.94 15.25 -18.66
N ALA A 361 -20.73 15.56 -19.11
CA ALA A 361 -19.77 14.59 -19.66
C ALA A 361 -19.48 13.43 -18.70
N VAL A 362 -19.30 13.71 -17.40
CA VAL A 362 -19.01 12.69 -16.39
C VAL A 362 -20.25 11.84 -16.09
N LEU A 363 -21.41 12.48 -15.94
CA LEU A 363 -22.67 11.79 -15.66
C LEU A 363 -23.05 10.80 -16.77
N ILE A 364 -22.99 11.23 -18.04
CA ILE A 364 -23.35 10.36 -19.18
C ILE A 364 -22.35 9.21 -19.37
N ALA A 365 -21.07 9.43 -19.03
CA ALA A 365 -20.05 8.40 -19.12
C ALA A 365 -20.28 7.26 -18.13
N ARG A 366 -20.87 7.57 -16.97
CA ARG A 366 -20.97 6.65 -15.83
C ARG A 366 -22.37 6.07 -15.61
N SER A 367 -23.38 6.63 -16.28
CA SER A 367 -24.77 6.18 -16.20
C SER A 367 -25.44 6.25 -17.58
N SER A 368 -25.97 5.12 -18.05
CA SER A 368 -26.83 5.05 -19.24
C SER A 368 -28.10 5.89 -19.06
N VAL A 369 -28.63 5.97 -17.84
CA VAL A 369 -29.84 6.76 -17.54
C VAL A 369 -29.56 8.26 -17.64
N PHE A 370 -28.45 8.75 -17.09
CA PHE A 370 -28.06 10.15 -17.28
C PHE A 370 -27.74 10.45 -18.75
N ARG A 371 -27.12 9.51 -19.47
CA ARG A 371 -26.91 9.63 -20.92
C ARG A 371 -28.22 9.82 -21.65
N ASP A 372 -29.19 8.94 -21.44
CA ASP A 372 -30.50 9.03 -22.07
C ASP A 372 -31.22 10.33 -21.70
N LEU A 373 -31.16 10.72 -20.42
CA LEU A 373 -31.79 11.94 -19.92
C LEU A 373 -31.21 13.21 -20.56
N LEU A 374 -29.90 13.24 -20.80
CA LEU A 374 -29.17 14.41 -21.29
C LEU A 374 -29.00 14.47 -22.81
N THR A 375 -29.20 13.34 -23.51
CA THR A 375 -29.05 13.26 -24.98
C THR A 375 -30.37 13.14 -25.72
N LYS A 376 -31.48 12.80 -25.04
CA LYS A 376 -32.81 12.88 -25.65
C LYS A 376 -33.23 14.34 -25.77
N ASP A 377 -33.54 14.75 -27.00
CA ASP A 377 -33.90 16.12 -27.35
C ASP A 377 -35.28 16.47 -26.77
N THR A 378 -35.31 16.93 -25.51
CA THR A 378 -36.53 17.48 -24.92
C THR A 378 -36.69 18.91 -25.43
N ASN A 379 -37.76 19.14 -26.19
CA ASN A 379 -38.18 20.44 -26.72
C ASN A 379 -38.53 21.48 -25.63
N ASP A 380 -38.34 21.17 -24.35
CA ASP A 380 -38.51 22.10 -23.24
C ASP A 380 -37.25 22.94 -23.06
N LYS A 381 -37.39 24.23 -23.37
CA LYS A 381 -36.32 25.24 -23.33
C LYS A 381 -35.96 25.70 -21.92
N ASP A 382 -36.69 25.27 -20.89
CA ASP A 382 -36.62 25.90 -19.56
C ASP A 382 -35.90 25.09 -18.48
N ASN A 383 -35.40 23.86 -18.75
CA ASN A 383 -34.75 23.05 -17.71
C ASN A 383 -33.59 22.15 -18.18
N LYS A 384 -32.77 22.61 -19.14
CA LYS A 384 -31.65 21.80 -19.70
C LYS A 384 -30.42 21.68 -18.81
N ASP A 385 -30.34 22.48 -17.74
CA ASP A 385 -29.15 22.60 -16.89
C ASP A 385 -29.40 22.17 -15.43
N CYS A 386 -30.56 21.58 -15.14
CA CYS A 386 -30.91 21.07 -13.81
C CYS A 386 -31.59 19.69 -13.87
N ILE A 387 -31.15 18.75 -13.02
CA ILE A 387 -31.78 17.43 -12.83
C ILE A 387 -32.31 17.36 -11.39
N GLU A 388 -33.60 17.12 -11.24
CA GLU A 388 -34.22 16.91 -9.93
C GLU A 388 -34.07 15.45 -9.48
N VAL A 389 -33.53 15.26 -8.27
CA VAL A 389 -33.26 13.98 -7.60
C VAL A 389 -33.89 14.03 -6.21
N GLU A 390 -35.21 14.19 -6.16
CA GLU A 390 -35.97 14.39 -4.92
C GLU A 390 -36.10 13.13 -4.05
N ASP A 391 -35.81 11.97 -4.64
CA ASP A 391 -35.89 10.65 -4.01
C ASP A 391 -34.63 10.24 -3.26
N LEU A 392 -33.54 11.03 -3.37
CA LEU A 392 -32.34 10.85 -2.56
C LEU A 392 -32.19 11.97 -1.55
N GLU A 393 -31.73 11.61 -0.36
CA GLU A 393 -31.24 12.56 0.63
C GLU A 393 -29.89 13.15 0.20
N ASP A 394 -29.58 14.34 0.73
CA ASP A 394 -28.36 15.09 0.41
C ASP A 394 -27.09 14.24 0.53
N GLU A 395 -26.97 13.47 1.61
CA GLU A 395 -25.81 12.62 1.86
C GLU A 395 -25.69 11.49 0.83
N ALA A 396 -26.81 10.84 0.50
CA ALA A 396 -26.83 9.75 -0.47
C ALA A 396 -26.49 10.26 -1.89
N LEU A 397 -27.02 11.42 -2.29
CA LEU A 397 -26.67 12.02 -3.58
C LEU A 397 -25.20 12.46 -3.61
N HIS A 398 -24.69 13.05 -2.53
CA HIS A 398 -23.28 13.44 -2.47
C HIS A 398 -22.35 12.23 -2.59
N ARG A 399 -22.63 11.14 -1.87
CA ARG A 399 -21.87 9.87 -1.96
C ARG A 399 -21.98 9.22 -3.34
N LEU A 400 -23.16 9.28 -3.96
CA LEU A 400 -23.35 8.84 -5.35
C LEU A 400 -22.46 9.62 -6.31
N LEU A 401 -22.39 10.95 -6.17
CA LEU A 401 -21.53 11.79 -6.99
C LEU A 401 -20.06 11.49 -6.75
N ILE A 402 -19.61 11.35 -5.50
CA ILE A 402 -18.23 10.91 -5.20
C ILE A 402 -17.90 9.62 -5.96
N PHE A 403 -18.79 8.63 -5.92
CA PHE A 403 -18.58 7.38 -6.64
C PHE A 403 -18.56 7.56 -8.16
N ILE A 404 -19.44 8.40 -8.72
CA ILE A 404 -19.48 8.68 -10.16
C ILE A 404 -18.14 9.26 -10.63
N TYR A 405 -17.55 10.17 -9.86
CA TYR A 405 -16.30 10.86 -10.22
C TYR A 405 -15.03 10.06 -9.89
N SER A 406 -15.04 9.23 -8.85
CA SER A 406 -13.81 8.59 -8.34
C SER A 406 -13.85 7.06 -8.25
N ASP A 407 -15.02 6.44 -8.40
CA ASP A 407 -15.24 5.00 -8.19
C ASP A 407 -14.95 4.51 -6.75
N VAL A 408 -14.76 5.46 -5.82
CA VAL A 408 -14.49 5.24 -4.39
C VAL A 408 -15.79 5.26 -3.58
N LEU A 409 -15.87 4.36 -2.59
CA LEU A 409 -16.89 4.35 -1.54
C LEU A 409 -16.20 4.50 -0.18
N GLU A 410 -16.58 5.53 0.56
CA GLU A 410 -16.07 5.83 1.90
C GLU A 410 -17.22 5.78 2.91
N ASP A 411 -16.89 5.41 4.15
CA ASP A 411 -17.79 5.39 5.30
C ASP A 411 -19.12 4.67 5.04
N LEU A 412 -19.05 3.55 4.32
CA LEU A 412 -20.23 2.79 3.95
C LEU A 412 -20.80 2.07 5.18
N HIS A 413 -21.96 2.51 5.65
CA HIS A 413 -22.76 1.82 6.65
C HIS A 413 -24.12 1.40 6.06
N TRP A 414 -24.82 0.49 6.74
CA TRP A 414 -26.05 -0.15 6.25
C TRP A 414 -27.06 0.81 5.59
N GLY A 415 -27.46 1.87 6.31
CA GLY A 415 -28.44 2.84 5.81
C GLY A 415 -28.02 3.55 4.51
N ILE A 416 -26.75 3.96 4.40
CA ILE A 416 -26.22 4.58 3.17
C ILE A 416 -26.05 3.53 2.07
N ALA A 417 -25.64 2.30 2.40
CA ALA A 417 -25.54 1.21 1.43
C ALA A 417 -26.89 0.88 0.78
N CYS A 418 -27.99 0.83 1.54
CA CYS A 418 -29.33 0.65 0.98
C CYS A 418 -29.71 1.79 0.01
N LYS A 419 -29.44 3.04 0.38
CA LYS A 419 -29.74 4.22 -0.44
C LYS A 419 -28.89 4.27 -1.71
N LEU A 420 -27.60 3.94 -1.62
CA LEU A 420 -26.70 3.86 -2.78
C LEU A 420 -27.02 2.68 -3.68
N TYR A 421 -27.43 1.54 -3.12
CA TYR A 421 -27.94 0.41 -3.89
C TYR A 421 -29.18 0.80 -4.71
N TYR A 422 -30.13 1.49 -4.08
CA TYR A 422 -31.30 2.05 -4.76
C TYR A 422 -30.89 2.99 -5.90
N ALA A 423 -30.03 3.97 -5.61
CA ALA A 423 -29.54 4.91 -6.60
C ALA A 423 -28.80 4.22 -7.75
N ALA A 424 -27.95 3.24 -7.45
CA ALA A 424 -27.20 2.49 -8.44
C ALA A 424 -28.11 1.67 -9.37
N HIS A 425 -29.18 1.09 -8.83
CA HIS A 425 -30.18 0.41 -9.63
C HIS A 425 -30.94 1.41 -10.51
N LYS A 426 -31.45 2.50 -9.93
CA LYS A 426 -32.21 3.55 -10.64
C LYS A 426 -31.42 4.19 -11.78
N TYR A 427 -30.17 4.56 -11.52
CA TYR A 427 -29.28 5.21 -12.50
C TYR A 427 -28.43 4.22 -13.29
N GLN A 428 -28.67 2.91 -13.15
CA GLN A 428 -27.96 1.83 -13.86
C GLN A 428 -26.43 1.91 -13.77
N ILE A 429 -25.92 2.16 -12.56
CA ILE A 429 -24.48 2.20 -12.27
C ILE A 429 -24.06 0.83 -11.73
N HIS A 430 -23.79 -0.10 -12.64
CA HIS A 430 -23.57 -1.51 -12.32
C HIS A 430 -22.46 -1.76 -11.28
N HIS A 431 -21.35 -1.03 -11.36
CA HIS A 431 -20.23 -1.21 -10.44
C HIS A 431 -20.58 -0.81 -9.00
N LEU A 432 -21.29 0.32 -8.83
CA LEU A 432 -21.80 0.74 -7.53
C LEU A 432 -22.77 -0.28 -6.95
N LYS A 433 -23.69 -0.78 -7.80
CA LYS A 433 -24.67 -1.80 -7.42
C LYS A 433 -23.97 -3.05 -6.88
N ALA A 434 -22.94 -3.54 -7.57
CA ALA A 434 -22.18 -4.71 -7.15
C ALA A 434 -21.45 -4.51 -5.82
N LYS A 435 -20.80 -3.34 -5.62
CA LYS A 435 -20.13 -3.02 -4.35
C LYS A 435 -21.11 -2.93 -3.18
N CYS A 436 -22.23 -2.21 -3.37
CA CYS A 436 -23.27 -2.12 -2.34
C CYS A 436 -23.91 -3.48 -2.03
N LEU A 437 -24.14 -4.30 -3.06
CA LEU A 437 -24.68 -5.66 -2.89
C LEU A 437 -23.76 -6.54 -2.05
N SER A 438 -22.46 -6.55 -2.38
CA SER A 438 -21.45 -7.30 -1.61
C SER A 438 -21.44 -6.90 -0.14
N PHE A 439 -21.45 -5.59 0.14
CA PHE A 439 -21.49 -5.07 1.50
C PHE A 439 -22.78 -5.46 2.23
N LEU A 440 -23.95 -5.26 1.61
CA LEU A 440 -25.24 -5.56 2.23
C LEU A 440 -25.38 -7.06 2.56
N LEU A 441 -24.88 -7.95 1.70
CA LEU A 441 -24.88 -9.39 1.98
C LEU A 441 -23.90 -9.76 3.09
N SER A 442 -22.73 -9.10 3.18
CA SER A 442 -21.75 -9.35 4.25
C SER A 442 -22.23 -8.89 5.64
N CYS A 443 -23.17 -7.95 5.70
CA CYS A 443 -23.77 -7.44 6.94
C CYS A 443 -25.19 -8.00 7.19
N LEU A 444 -25.64 -8.97 6.39
CA LEU A 444 -26.97 -9.54 6.52
C LEU A 444 -27.10 -10.32 7.82
N ASP A 445 -28.12 -9.99 8.61
CA ASP A 445 -28.44 -10.66 9.87
C ASP A 445 -29.96 -10.82 10.05
N THR A 446 -30.37 -11.50 11.12
CA THR A 446 -31.79 -11.78 11.38
C THR A 446 -32.63 -10.53 11.70
N SER A 447 -31.99 -9.44 12.13
CA SER A 447 -32.65 -8.16 12.44
C SER A 447 -32.91 -7.31 11.19
N ASN A 448 -32.08 -7.45 10.15
CA ASN A 448 -32.11 -6.59 8.96
C ASN A 448 -32.57 -7.31 7.67
N ALA A 449 -32.72 -8.64 7.70
CA ALA A 449 -33.13 -9.44 6.54
C ALA A 449 -34.50 -9.04 5.96
N SER A 450 -35.46 -8.67 6.81
CA SER A 450 -36.80 -8.21 6.40
C SER A 450 -36.73 -6.93 5.56
N ASP A 451 -35.90 -5.98 5.98
CA ASP A 451 -35.72 -4.70 5.29
C ASP A 451 -35.00 -4.89 3.95
N LEU A 452 -33.98 -5.77 3.91
CA LEU A 452 -33.26 -6.06 2.66
C LEU A 452 -34.15 -6.84 1.66
N LEU A 453 -35.02 -7.74 2.14
CA LEU A 453 -35.99 -8.44 1.30
C LEU A 453 -37.00 -7.44 0.68
N LEU A 454 -37.47 -6.48 1.47
CA LEU A 454 -38.35 -5.42 0.99
C LEU A 454 -37.65 -4.58 -0.06
N LEU A 455 -36.40 -4.18 0.18
CA LEU A 455 -35.59 -3.42 -0.78
C LEU A 455 -35.44 -4.18 -2.10
N ALA A 456 -35.05 -5.45 -2.05
CA ALA A 456 -34.92 -6.31 -3.23
C ALA A 456 -36.24 -6.42 -4.02
N HIS A 457 -37.37 -6.52 -3.31
CA HIS A 457 -38.68 -6.56 -3.92
C HIS A 457 -39.05 -5.25 -4.62
N ILE A 458 -38.82 -4.10 -3.97
CA ILE A 458 -39.11 -2.78 -4.54
C ILE A 458 -38.25 -2.52 -5.77
N GLN A 459 -36.97 -2.91 -5.74
CA GLN A 459 -36.06 -2.78 -6.88
C GLN A 459 -36.26 -3.85 -7.97
N GLN A 460 -37.19 -4.78 -7.78
CA GLN A 460 -37.41 -5.92 -8.68
C GLN A 460 -36.12 -6.70 -8.97
N ASP A 461 -35.20 -6.75 -8.00
CA ASP A 461 -33.94 -7.45 -8.13
C ASP A 461 -34.11 -8.91 -7.73
N SER A 462 -34.19 -9.79 -8.74
CA SER A 462 -34.47 -11.21 -8.52
C SER A 462 -33.30 -11.93 -7.86
N ASP A 463 -32.07 -11.56 -8.19
CA ASP A 463 -30.87 -12.23 -7.68
C ASP A 463 -30.68 -11.92 -6.20
N LEU A 464 -30.72 -10.64 -5.82
CA LEU A 464 -30.67 -10.24 -4.41
C LEU A 464 -31.84 -10.86 -3.63
N LYS A 465 -33.05 -10.86 -4.22
CA LYS A 465 -34.22 -11.44 -3.56
C LYS A 465 -34.04 -12.93 -3.28
N ILE A 466 -33.45 -13.69 -4.19
CA ILE A 466 -33.16 -15.12 -3.97
C ILE A 466 -32.16 -15.28 -2.82
N SER A 467 -31.04 -14.56 -2.84
CA SER A 467 -30.02 -14.64 -1.79
C SER A 467 -30.58 -14.33 -0.39
N VAL A 468 -31.41 -13.28 -0.28
CA VAL A 468 -32.02 -12.91 1.00
C VAL A 468 -33.08 -13.93 1.43
N LEU A 469 -33.85 -14.48 0.49
CA LEU A 469 -34.83 -15.52 0.80
C LEU A 469 -34.16 -16.80 1.32
N ASP A 470 -33.01 -17.18 0.75
CA ASP A 470 -32.28 -18.36 1.25
C ASP A 470 -31.80 -18.14 2.69
N PHE A 471 -31.22 -16.98 3.00
CA PHE A 471 -30.84 -16.62 4.37
C PHE A 471 -32.05 -16.64 5.33
N ILE A 472 -33.18 -16.04 4.95
CA ILE A 472 -34.40 -16.02 5.78
C ILE A 472 -34.90 -17.43 6.07
N LEU A 473 -34.81 -18.34 5.09
CA LEU A 473 -35.25 -19.73 5.26
C LEU A 473 -34.29 -20.56 6.12
N GLU A 474 -33.01 -20.21 6.16
CA GLU A 474 -32.01 -20.81 7.06
C GLU A 474 -32.21 -20.35 8.52
N HIS A 475 -32.66 -19.10 8.73
CA HIS A 475 -32.88 -18.50 10.05
C HIS A 475 -34.36 -18.23 10.37
N GLU A 476 -35.25 -19.12 9.91
CA GLU A 476 -36.70 -18.86 9.84
C GLU A 476 -37.36 -18.50 11.18
N GLU A 477 -36.95 -19.12 12.29
CA GLU A 477 -37.57 -18.90 13.60
C GLU A 477 -37.28 -17.50 14.15
N GLU A 478 -36.02 -17.07 14.04
CA GLU A 478 -35.56 -15.77 14.51
C GLU A 478 -36.11 -14.64 13.65
N VAL A 479 -36.08 -14.80 12.32
CA VAL A 479 -36.56 -13.76 11.40
C VAL A 479 -38.07 -13.58 11.52
N PHE A 480 -38.86 -14.66 11.48
CA PHE A 480 -40.33 -14.54 11.52
C PHE A 480 -40.85 -14.09 12.89
N GLY A 481 -40.09 -14.29 13.96
CA GLY A 481 -40.38 -13.76 15.29
C GLY A 481 -39.90 -12.33 15.54
N SER A 482 -39.20 -11.71 14.58
CA SER A 482 -38.63 -10.37 14.76
C SER A 482 -39.67 -9.25 14.56
N SER A 483 -39.48 -8.14 15.27
CA SER A 483 -40.27 -6.91 15.06
C SER A 483 -40.10 -6.34 13.65
N ALA A 484 -38.96 -6.60 13.00
CA ALA A 484 -38.72 -6.21 11.62
C ALA A 484 -39.63 -6.98 10.64
N TRP A 485 -39.88 -8.26 10.92
CA TRP A 485 -40.82 -9.06 10.13
C TRP A 485 -42.28 -8.66 10.36
N GLU A 486 -42.66 -8.32 11.59
CA GLU A 486 -43.97 -7.75 11.90
C GLU A 486 -44.24 -6.48 11.09
N LYS A 487 -43.26 -5.57 11.05
CA LYS A 487 -43.31 -4.36 10.22
C LYS A 487 -43.44 -4.68 8.73
N LEU A 488 -42.79 -5.75 8.25
CA LEU A 488 -42.94 -6.20 6.86
C LEU A 488 -44.36 -6.74 6.57
N MET A 489 -44.96 -7.46 7.52
CA MET A 489 -46.35 -7.94 7.37
C MET A 489 -47.34 -6.79 7.28
N GLU A 490 -47.12 -5.71 8.03
CA GLU A 490 -47.95 -4.50 7.98
C GLU A 490 -47.75 -3.72 6.67
N THR A 491 -46.49 -3.49 6.29
CA THR A 491 -46.14 -2.66 5.12
C THR A 491 -46.33 -3.38 3.79
N ASN A 492 -46.10 -4.70 3.74
CA ASN A 492 -46.17 -5.49 2.51
C ASN A 492 -46.64 -6.95 2.77
N PRO A 493 -47.93 -7.15 3.12
CA PRO A 493 -48.45 -8.46 3.54
C PRO A 493 -48.33 -9.53 2.46
N ASN A 494 -48.42 -9.15 1.18
CA ASN A 494 -48.28 -10.08 0.06
C ASN A 494 -46.87 -10.66 -0.06
N LEU A 495 -45.84 -9.83 0.21
CA LEU A 495 -44.45 -10.28 0.18
C LEU A 495 -44.19 -11.25 1.35
N ALA A 496 -44.60 -10.85 2.56
CA ALA A 496 -44.47 -11.69 3.74
C ALA A 496 -45.19 -13.04 3.58
N MET A 497 -46.44 -13.04 3.12
CA MET A 497 -47.21 -14.26 2.87
C MET A 497 -46.53 -15.17 1.85
N LYS A 498 -46.02 -14.63 0.73
CA LYS A 498 -45.31 -15.43 -0.28
C LYS A 498 -44.04 -16.05 0.29
N THR A 499 -43.27 -15.31 1.08
CA THR A 499 -42.06 -15.80 1.73
C THR A 499 -42.38 -16.89 2.75
N MET A 500 -43.39 -16.70 3.61
CA MET A 500 -43.83 -17.74 4.54
C MET A 500 -44.41 -18.96 3.82
N HIS A 501 -45.02 -18.80 2.65
CA HIS A 501 -45.49 -19.94 1.85
C HIS A 501 -44.34 -20.75 1.24
N LEU A 502 -43.20 -20.10 0.90
CA LEU A 502 -42.00 -20.80 0.41
C LEU A 502 -41.44 -21.78 1.44
N ARG A 503 -41.55 -21.47 2.74
CA ARG A 503 -41.22 -22.38 3.85
C ARG A 503 -41.85 -23.75 3.69
N TYR A 504 -43.16 -23.78 3.41
CA TYR A 504 -43.91 -25.03 3.28
C TYR A 504 -43.55 -25.83 2.02
N LYS A 505 -42.99 -25.17 1.00
CA LYS A 505 -42.53 -25.82 -0.24
C LYS A 505 -41.11 -26.40 -0.11
N LYS A 506 -40.23 -25.80 0.70
CA LYS A 506 -38.83 -26.25 0.90
C LYS A 506 -38.71 -27.40 1.92
N LYS A 507 -39.72 -27.61 2.79
CA LYS A 507 -39.82 -28.74 3.75
C LYS A 507 -40.46 -30.02 3.18
N LYS A 508 -40.80 -30.06 1.89
CA LYS A 508 -41.13 -31.28 1.13
C LYS A 508 -39.95 -31.67 0.27
#